data_AF-A0A6G1TWC3-F1
#
_entry.id   AF-A0A6G1TWC3-F1
#
_cell.length_a   1.000
_cell.length_b   1.000
_cell.length_c   1.000
_cell.angle_alpha   90.00
_cell.angle_beta   90.00
_cell.angle_gamma   90.00
#
_symmetry.space_group_name_H-M   'P 1'
#
loop_
_entity.id
_entity.type
_entity.pdbx_description
1 polymer ?
#
loop_
_entity_poly.entity_id
_entity_poly.type
_entity_poly.pdbx_seq_one_letter_code
_entity_poly.pdbx_strand_id
1 'polypeptide(L)'
;MKKVKFFGLAGFILLASGAGFSSCSSDSADPTGGTGVAGQVVKTQFAINIPYGNNSSANQAKKVTRMTDAITQQSGKPFRGISDILLLTFSGDPSSTGNKIATKVHKIGEDNNAYDQDDYRRLYRDIDIPVGTDYMIFYGTAKKANTTSSFTYGKTNNIDTYETETDLTKRNFKLSTITNVDFANHQAANDIIAALNDIAKSSGTDGTNAVAWADVIDSKYDAVTWITKSERDFLKKYYEKFINLSAGSQYSVKAFITKLKSILIGEGTEADLSKKYLTKSIVDNCDAALTKIESLSFPRDLSLPDGVAKIHWNSTNNSFEYYTAGSEVFSTGNIINYNKICYPAELSYFVKTSTMVSDKEMSHVKDFPDYNNWTTDISQAWPIGGTFENAEVSSSTRTVALRDPVQYSVAVLQSTVKCADATLKDNGQSKGGLEQDQDVTVNSVGFPVTGILIGGQPESVDWKYEPTSTETFANTIYDQNMNGTITAGTTASNANYTLVFDNKSTDKKPVFVTIELENNSGMDFYGNDGIILNGAKFYLVGKLDPEATTGTTKPTGVDRVFVQDHITKANFNITNLKGAYNCIPDLRTSGINVGLAVDLSWQDGITFNVDL
;
A
#
# COMPACT_ATOMS: atom_id res chain seq x y z
N MET A 1 -9.73 61.03 28.17
CA MET A 1 -10.04 59.89 27.26
C MET A 1 -9.11 58.75 27.64
N LYS A 2 -9.50 57.48 27.81
CA LYS A 2 -10.82 56.80 27.97
C LYS A 2 -10.79 55.98 29.29
N LYS A 3 -11.93 55.41 29.72
CA LYS A 3 -12.05 54.49 30.89
C LYS A 3 -11.58 53.07 30.46
N VAL A 4 -11.29 52.08 31.32
CA VAL A 4 -12.11 51.34 32.34
C VAL A 4 -11.11 50.64 33.31
N LYS A 5 -11.13 50.88 34.63
CA LYS A 5 -11.75 50.13 35.76
C LYS A 5 -11.31 48.65 35.99
N PHE A 6 -11.17 48.31 37.28
CA PHE A 6 -10.72 47.03 37.90
C PHE A 6 -11.84 45.99 38.14
N PHE A 7 -11.45 44.86 38.76
CA PHE A 7 -12.21 43.70 39.31
C PHE A 7 -12.54 42.58 38.28
N GLY A 8 -12.36 41.29 38.59
CA GLY A 8 -11.70 40.65 39.76
C GLY A 8 -11.93 39.13 39.86
N LEU A 9 -11.05 38.41 40.58
CA LEU A 9 -11.00 36.93 40.80
C LEU A 9 -10.70 36.12 39.50
N ALA A 10 -9.70 35.22 39.41
CA ALA A 10 -9.20 34.07 40.21
C ALA A 10 -9.78 32.72 39.73
N GLY A 11 -8.97 31.67 39.48
CA GLY A 11 -7.50 31.60 39.53
C GLY A 11 -6.91 30.23 39.12
N PHE A 12 -5.58 30.11 39.28
CA PHE A 12 -4.72 28.91 39.32
C PHE A 12 -4.98 27.69 38.40
N ILE A 13 -3.99 27.40 37.56
CA ILE A 13 -3.22 26.13 37.56
C ILE A 13 -1.82 26.42 36.97
N LEU A 14 -0.81 25.61 37.31
CA LEU A 14 0.60 25.88 36.96
C LEU A 14 0.87 25.74 35.46
N LEU A 15 1.59 26.73 34.90
CA LEU A 15 2.50 26.52 33.77
C LEU A 15 3.93 26.53 34.32
N ALA A 16 4.66 25.43 34.14
CA ALA A 16 6.06 25.28 34.56
C ALA A 16 6.97 24.85 33.38
N SER A 17 6.67 25.36 32.19
CA SER A 17 7.51 25.26 30.99
C SER A 17 8.32 26.55 30.85
N GLY A 18 9.63 26.54 31.14
CA GLY A 18 10.38 27.80 31.28
C GLY A 18 11.89 27.73 31.54
N ALA A 19 12.58 26.69 31.08
CA ALA A 19 14.03 26.70 30.91
C ALA A 19 14.36 25.89 29.64
N GLY A 20 15.04 26.39 28.62
CA GLY A 20 15.85 27.61 28.54
C GLY A 20 17.32 27.24 28.57
N PHE A 21 17.93 27.10 27.39
CA PHE A 21 19.33 26.71 27.23
C PHE A 21 20.28 27.80 27.74
N SER A 22 20.62 27.76 29.03
CA SER A 22 21.67 28.58 29.63
C SER A 22 23.02 27.85 29.54
N SER A 23 23.95 28.38 28.76
CA SER A 23 25.31 27.86 28.66
C SER A 23 26.14 28.23 29.89
N CYS A 24 26.43 27.26 30.75
CA CYS A 24 27.47 27.34 31.77
C CYS A 24 28.61 26.40 31.38
N SER A 25 29.80 26.97 31.15
CA SER A 25 31.03 26.22 30.87
C SER A 25 31.75 25.86 32.18
N SER A 26 32.47 24.73 32.15
CA SER A 26 33.65 24.38 32.98
C SER A 26 33.53 24.34 34.51
N ASP A 27 33.99 23.19 35.03
CA ASP A 27 34.75 22.96 36.27
C ASP A 27 34.12 23.05 37.67
N SER A 28 34.43 21.98 38.43
CA SER A 28 34.55 21.88 39.89
C SER A 28 33.32 22.17 40.77
N ALA A 29 32.73 21.08 41.28
CA ALA A 29 31.98 21.08 42.54
C ALA A 29 32.36 19.83 43.36
N ASP A 30 32.90 20.04 44.56
CA ASP A 30 33.33 18.99 45.49
C ASP A 30 32.11 18.36 46.22
N PRO A 31 32.12 17.07 46.60
CA PRO A 31 30.87 16.34 46.89
C PRO A 31 30.39 16.49 48.34
N THR A 32 29.89 17.67 48.72
CA THR A 32 29.29 17.88 50.05
C THR A 32 27.95 18.62 50.04
N GLY A 33 26.90 17.95 50.51
CA GLY A 33 25.83 18.58 51.29
C GLY A 33 24.64 19.20 50.54
N GLY A 34 23.81 18.39 49.87
CA GLY A 34 22.49 18.82 49.41
C GLY A 34 21.53 17.64 49.16
N THR A 35 20.36 17.64 49.81
CA THR A 35 19.35 16.56 49.69
C THR A 35 18.48 16.66 48.42
N GLY A 36 18.98 17.32 47.37
CA GLY A 36 18.26 17.58 46.13
C GLY A 36 18.62 16.61 44.99
N VAL A 37 17.94 15.46 44.95
CA VAL A 37 17.73 14.58 43.76
C VAL A 37 18.98 14.18 42.94
N ALA A 38 20.18 14.27 43.51
CA ALA A 38 21.43 13.95 42.80
C ALA A 38 21.50 12.46 42.43
N GLY A 39 21.69 12.16 41.13
CA GLY A 39 21.96 10.81 40.63
C GLY A 39 20.81 10.07 39.93
N GLN A 40 19.64 10.68 39.68
CA GLN A 40 18.55 10.00 38.94
C GLN A 40 18.72 9.99 37.42
N VAL A 41 19.42 10.98 36.85
CA VAL A 41 19.77 11.07 35.42
C VAL A 41 21.23 11.48 35.27
N VAL A 42 21.84 11.09 34.15
CA VAL A 42 23.16 11.56 33.73
C VAL A 42 23.06 12.27 32.38
N LYS A 43 23.71 13.42 32.27
CA LYS A 43 23.98 14.05 30.98
C LYS A 43 25.05 13.24 30.26
N THR A 44 24.69 12.66 29.13
CA THR A 44 25.56 11.74 28.40
C THR A 44 25.49 12.02 26.91
N GLN A 45 26.45 11.42 26.20
CA GLN A 45 26.45 11.31 24.76
C GLN A 45 25.71 10.03 24.35
N PHE A 46 24.97 10.09 23.25
CA PHE A 46 24.21 8.94 22.73
C PHE A 46 24.55 8.68 21.27
N ALA A 47 24.92 7.45 20.92
CA ALA A 47 25.26 7.06 19.56
C ALA A 47 24.31 6.02 18.96
N ILE A 48 23.98 6.22 17.69
CA ILE A 48 23.29 5.26 16.83
C ILE A 48 24.13 4.97 15.58
N ASN A 49 24.01 3.75 15.07
CA ASN A 49 24.26 3.49 13.66
C ASN A 49 23.05 3.99 12.81
N ILE A 50 23.27 4.03 11.51
CA ILE A 50 22.30 4.30 10.46
C ILE A 50 22.25 3.06 9.57
N PRO A 51 21.09 2.43 9.30
CA PRO A 51 21.00 1.36 8.32
C PRO A 51 21.29 1.90 6.91
N TYR A 52 22.37 1.41 6.28
CA TYR A 52 22.91 1.93 5.02
C TYR A 52 23.15 0.79 4.01
N GLY A 53 22.36 0.76 2.94
CA GLY A 53 22.32 -0.35 1.97
C GLY A 53 23.41 -0.30 0.89
N ASN A 54 24.71 -0.36 1.27
CA ASN A 54 25.80 -0.37 0.27
C ASN A 54 27.10 -1.10 0.65
N ASN A 55 27.34 -1.45 1.93
CA ASN A 55 28.66 -1.93 2.37
C ASN A 55 28.69 -3.43 2.73
N SER A 56 29.17 -4.24 1.79
CA SER A 56 30.31 -5.17 1.96
C SER A 56 30.39 -6.15 0.80
N SER A 57 31.59 -6.62 0.43
CA SER A 57 31.78 -7.60 -0.64
C SER A 57 31.51 -9.06 -0.22
N ALA A 58 30.98 -9.27 1.00
CA ALA A 58 30.52 -10.58 1.49
C ALA A 58 28.98 -10.67 1.52
N ASN A 59 28.26 -9.56 1.73
CA ASN A 59 26.79 -9.49 1.65
C ASN A 59 26.37 -8.94 0.29
N GLN A 60 25.87 -9.80 -0.61
CA GLN A 60 25.58 -9.45 -2.00
C GLN A 60 24.29 -8.61 -2.18
N ALA A 61 24.29 -7.36 -1.73
CA ALA A 61 23.22 -6.39 -1.97
C ALA A 61 23.60 -5.39 -3.09
N LYS A 62 23.89 -5.90 -4.29
CA LYS A 62 24.03 -5.07 -5.49
C LYS A 62 22.62 -4.69 -5.98
N LYS A 63 22.45 -3.43 -6.40
CA LYS A 63 21.49 -2.94 -7.43
C LYS A 63 20.00 -2.68 -7.07
N VAL A 64 19.72 -1.36 -7.00
CA VAL A 64 18.51 -0.60 -7.45
C VAL A 64 17.26 -0.54 -6.52
N THR A 65 16.57 0.62 -6.55
CA THR A 65 15.09 0.87 -6.57
C THR A 65 14.35 1.49 -5.36
N ARG A 66 13.10 1.93 -5.64
CA ARG A 66 12.12 2.72 -4.88
C ARG A 66 10.81 2.74 -5.68
N MET A 67 9.80 3.40 -5.14
CA MET A 67 8.94 4.37 -5.83
C MET A 67 9.73 5.46 -6.68
N THR A 68 10.61 5.12 -7.66
CA THR A 68 11.53 5.98 -8.52
C THR A 68 13.02 6.28 -8.09
N ASP A 69 13.86 5.29 -7.78
CA ASP A 69 15.25 5.36 -7.20
C ASP A 69 15.56 5.88 -5.75
N ALA A 70 15.55 7.18 -5.40
CA ALA A 70 16.06 7.73 -4.10
C ALA A 70 15.25 7.56 -2.76
N ILE A 71 13.91 7.62 -2.69
CA ILE A 71 13.11 7.62 -1.41
C ILE A 71 13.35 6.37 -0.52
N THR A 72 13.82 5.25 -1.05
CA THR A 72 14.13 4.02 -0.30
C THR A 72 15.64 3.80 -0.12
N GLN A 73 16.44 4.84 -0.39
CA GLN A 73 17.86 4.92 -0.03
C GLN A 73 18.74 3.87 -0.73
N GLN A 74 18.35 3.46 -1.94
CA GLN A 74 19.03 2.44 -2.74
C GLN A 74 19.89 3.01 -3.86
N SER A 75 20.67 2.15 -4.52
CA SER A 75 21.33 2.46 -5.81
C SER A 75 22.47 3.50 -5.72
N GLY A 76 23.12 3.65 -4.57
CA GLY A 76 24.10 4.74 -4.35
C GLY A 76 23.48 6.13 -4.31
N LYS A 77 22.16 6.22 -4.05
CA LYS A 77 21.49 7.47 -3.71
C LYS A 77 21.73 7.79 -2.22
N PRO A 78 21.74 9.07 -1.82
CA PRO A 78 22.00 9.43 -0.44
C PRO A 78 20.93 8.87 0.50
N PHE A 79 21.38 8.45 1.68
CA PHE A 79 20.53 8.28 2.85
C PHE A 79 19.75 9.59 3.10
N ARG A 80 18.43 9.51 3.26
CA ARG A 80 17.51 10.68 3.36
C ARG A 80 17.66 11.45 4.66
N GLY A 81 18.34 10.88 5.66
CA GLY A 81 18.17 11.26 7.05
C GLY A 81 16.95 10.61 7.68
N ILE A 82 16.93 10.64 9.02
CA ILE A 82 15.80 10.22 9.86
C ILE A 82 15.15 11.47 10.45
N SER A 83 13.82 11.50 10.46
CA SER A 83 12.95 12.44 11.15
C SER A 83 12.23 11.75 12.32
N ASP A 84 11.60 12.54 13.16
CA ASP A 84 10.72 12.10 14.24
C ASP A 84 11.39 11.09 15.21
N ILE A 85 12.69 11.25 15.45
CA ILE A 85 13.48 10.32 16.27
C ILE A 85 12.97 10.33 17.71
N LEU A 86 12.50 9.16 18.15
CA LEU A 86 12.13 8.88 19.54
C LEU A 86 13.04 7.79 20.11
N LEU A 87 13.70 8.08 21.23
CA LEU A 87 14.43 7.10 22.03
C LEU A 87 13.72 6.88 23.36
N LEU A 88 13.38 5.63 23.69
CA LEU A 88 12.75 5.23 24.94
C LEU A 88 13.78 4.46 25.78
N THR A 89 13.88 4.79 27.07
CA THR A 89 14.82 4.16 28.02
C THR A 89 14.08 3.29 29.04
N PHE A 90 14.60 2.10 29.33
CA PHE A 90 14.01 1.13 30.26
C PHE A 90 15.05 0.60 31.25
N SER A 91 14.55 0.15 32.41
CA SER A 91 15.26 -0.71 33.35
C SER A 91 14.65 -2.11 33.27
N GLY A 92 15.44 -3.10 32.85
CA GLY A 92 15.02 -4.42 32.36
C GLY A 92 14.60 -4.42 30.88
N ASP A 93 14.53 -5.61 30.27
CA ASP A 93 14.08 -5.79 28.88
C ASP A 93 12.58 -5.41 28.74
N PRO A 94 12.20 -4.45 27.86
CA PRO A 94 10.81 -4.09 27.62
C PRO A 94 9.97 -5.21 26.96
N SER A 95 10.59 -6.31 26.55
CA SER A 95 9.90 -7.53 26.11
C SER A 95 9.23 -8.26 27.28
N SER A 96 9.80 -8.16 28.49
CA SER A 96 9.36 -8.88 29.69
C SER A 96 7.94 -8.50 30.14
N THR A 97 7.25 -9.45 30.78
CA THR A 97 5.94 -9.20 31.40
C THR A 97 6.10 -8.21 32.56
N GLY A 98 5.24 -7.19 32.62
CA GLY A 98 5.30 -6.11 33.63
C GLY A 98 6.16 -4.91 33.23
N ASN A 99 7.16 -5.08 32.36
CA ASN A 99 8.03 -3.98 31.92
C ASN A 99 7.56 -3.40 30.58
N LYS A 100 6.49 -2.60 30.59
CA LYS A 100 5.92 -1.95 29.39
C LYS A 100 5.91 -0.43 29.44
N ILE A 101 6.37 0.15 30.55
CA ILE A 101 6.41 1.60 30.78
C ILE A 101 7.86 2.06 30.68
N ALA A 102 8.17 2.89 29.69
CA ALA A 102 9.48 3.52 29.57
C ALA A 102 9.74 4.45 30.76
N THR A 103 10.95 4.41 31.31
CA THR A 103 11.42 5.36 32.33
C THR A 103 11.41 6.79 31.80
N LYS A 104 11.65 6.96 30.48
CA LYS A 104 11.65 8.24 29.79
C LYS A 104 11.44 8.06 28.28
N VAL A 105 10.87 9.07 27.64
CA VAL A 105 10.84 9.25 26.17
C VAL A 105 11.69 10.47 25.84
N HIS A 106 12.56 10.35 24.83
CA HIS A 106 13.41 11.43 24.32
C HIS A 106 13.05 11.72 22.87
N LYS A 107 12.57 12.94 22.60
CA LYS A 107 12.47 13.48 21.24
C LYS A 107 13.84 14.05 20.84
N ILE A 108 14.54 13.38 19.93
CA ILE A 108 15.82 13.85 19.36
C ILE A 108 15.56 14.68 18.09
N GLY A 109 14.44 14.44 17.41
CA GLY A 109 14.02 15.19 16.23
C GLY A 109 14.59 14.60 14.94
N GLU A 110 15.58 15.25 14.35
CA GLU A 110 16.18 14.84 13.08
C GLU A 110 17.64 14.39 13.24
N ASP A 111 18.12 13.53 12.33
CA ASP A 111 19.50 12.99 12.36
C ASP A 111 20.61 14.03 12.13
N ASN A 112 20.29 15.17 11.51
CA ASN A 112 21.18 16.31 11.31
C ASN A 112 21.37 17.15 12.59
N ASN A 113 20.64 16.85 13.67
CA ASN A 113 20.89 17.40 15.01
C ASN A 113 22.07 16.71 15.73
N ALA A 114 22.74 15.75 15.09
CA ALA A 114 23.92 15.09 15.65
C ALA A 114 25.09 16.07 15.81
N TYR A 115 25.84 15.90 16.91
CA TYR A 115 27.07 16.64 17.19
C TYR A 115 28.23 16.22 16.28
N ASP A 116 28.32 14.92 15.98
CA ASP A 116 29.24 14.39 14.96
C ASP A 116 28.54 13.27 14.15
N GLN A 117 28.92 13.12 12.87
CA GLN A 117 28.26 12.20 11.95
C GLN A 117 29.17 11.79 10.77
N ASP A 118 28.96 10.57 10.27
CA ASP A 118 29.45 10.09 8.97
C ASP A 118 28.29 9.49 8.15
N ASP A 119 28.54 8.75 7.07
CA ASP A 119 27.46 8.14 6.28
C ASP A 119 26.65 7.06 7.05
N TYR A 120 27.19 6.55 8.17
CA TYR A 120 26.75 5.32 8.84
C TYR A 120 26.40 5.49 10.33
N ARG A 121 26.74 6.62 10.96
CA ARG A 121 26.65 6.82 12.41
C ARG A 121 26.24 8.26 12.76
N ARG A 122 25.61 8.44 13.92
CA ARG A 122 25.29 9.74 14.52
C ARG A 122 25.66 9.71 16.00
N LEU A 123 26.38 10.74 16.47
CA LEU A 123 26.68 11.00 17.87
C LEU A 123 25.91 12.24 18.32
N TYR A 124 24.98 12.08 19.26
CA TYR A 124 24.28 13.17 19.92
C TYR A 124 24.92 13.47 21.29
N ARG A 125 24.77 14.70 21.78
CA ARG A 125 25.24 15.14 23.10
C ARG A 125 24.08 15.72 23.92
N ASP A 126 24.32 15.94 25.22
CA ASP A 126 23.35 16.51 26.17
C ASP A 126 22.04 15.71 26.30
N ILE A 127 22.10 14.38 26.13
CA ILE A 127 20.95 13.49 26.32
C ILE A 127 20.91 13.03 27.78
N ASP A 128 19.87 13.47 28.51
CA ASP A 128 19.64 13.20 29.94
C ASP A 128 19.13 11.76 30.21
N ILE A 129 19.96 10.74 30.01
CA ILE A 129 19.56 9.32 30.15
C ILE A 129 19.42 8.95 31.65
N PRO A 130 18.35 8.25 32.07
CA PRO A 130 18.18 7.80 33.45
C PRO A 130 19.26 6.81 33.91
N VAL A 131 19.68 6.91 35.17
CA VAL A 131 20.51 5.90 35.82
C VAL A 131 19.69 4.63 36.05
N GLY A 132 20.30 3.46 35.86
CA GLY A 132 19.61 2.16 35.81
C GLY A 132 18.96 1.83 34.46
N THR A 133 19.24 2.61 33.41
CA THR A 133 18.86 2.24 32.04
C THR A 133 19.79 1.15 31.51
N ASP A 134 19.27 -0.04 31.22
CA ASP A 134 20.00 -1.16 30.60
C ASP A 134 19.42 -1.54 29.21
N TYR A 135 18.22 -1.06 28.87
CA TYR A 135 17.56 -1.27 27.59
C TYR A 135 17.05 0.02 26.95
N MET A 136 17.04 0.02 25.62
CA MET A 136 16.54 1.10 24.78
C MET A 136 15.65 0.59 23.65
N ILE A 137 14.69 1.43 23.25
CA ILE A 137 13.97 1.30 21.98
C ILE A 137 14.17 2.59 21.19
N PHE A 138 14.65 2.44 19.96
CA PHE A 138 14.75 3.52 18.99
C PHE A 138 13.61 3.44 17.97
N TYR A 139 13.03 4.58 17.62
CA TYR A 139 12.13 4.75 16.49
C TYR A 139 12.54 5.96 15.64
N GLY A 140 12.20 5.93 14.35
CA GLY A 140 12.20 7.12 13.50
C GLY A 140 11.53 6.89 12.14
N THR A 141 11.25 7.98 11.43
CA THR A 141 10.72 7.99 10.05
C THR A 141 11.82 8.44 9.08
N ALA A 142 11.72 8.11 7.79
CA ALA A 142 12.64 8.66 6.81
C ALA A 142 12.16 10.05 6.34
N LYS A 143 13.06 11.04 6.26
CA LYS A 143 12.68 12.44 5.99
C LYS A 143 11.89 12.64 4.71
N LYS A 144 10.70 13.23 4.83
CA LYS A 144 9.80 13.58 3.71
C LYS A 144 10.22 14.93 3.10
N ALA A 145 9.87 15.16 1.84
CA ALA A 145 9.92 16.50 1.26
C ALA A 145 8.62 17.28 1.58
N ASN A 146 8.58 18.58 1.28
CA ASN A 146 7.46 19.44 1.67
C ASN A 146 6.25 19.41 0.71
N THR A 147 6.27 18.58 -0.34
CA THR A 147 5.32 18.61 -1.47
C THR A 147 4.83 17.21 -1.87
N THR A 148 4.62 16.32 -0.89
CA THR A 148 4.63 14.87 -1.12
C THR A 148 3.27 14.21 -1.08
N SER A 149 2.99 13.34 -2.06
CA SER A 149 1.83 12.43 -2.00
C SER A 149 2.13 11.22 -1.11
N SER A 150 1.08 10.69 -0.47
CA SER A 150 1.14 9.43 0.32
C SER A 150 1.62 8.23 -0.52
N PHE A 151 1.34 8.20 -1.82
CA PHE A 151 1.83 7.13 -2.71
C PHE A 151 3.34 7.22 -3.01
N THR A 152 3.95 8.39 -2.83
CA THR A 152 5.36 8.63 -3.16
C THR A 152 6.31 8.37 -1.98
N TYR A 153 5.77 8.19 -0.76
CA TYR A 153 6.53 8.02 0.50
C TYR A 153 5.98 6.93 1.43
N GLY A 154 4.80 6.38 1.14
CA GLY A 154 3.98 5.64 2.10
C GLY A 154 3.28 6.56 3.10
N LYS A 155 2.37 6.01 3.91
CA LYS A 155 1.71 6.74 5.00
C LYS A 155 1.18 5.82 6.11
N THR A 156 1.80 5.89 7.28
CA THR A 156 1.24 5.34 8.53
C THR A 156 0.47 6.41 9.32
N ASN A 157 0.00 6.09 10.52
CA ASN A 157 -0.21 7.12 11.55
C ASN A 157 1.13 7.80 11.88
N ASN A 158 1.08 9.09 12.23
CA ASN A 158 2.27 9.86 12.57
C ASN A 158 2.86 9.41 13.92
N ILE A 159 4.19 9.26 13.99
CA ILE A 159 4.88 8.85 15.22
C ILE A 159 5.08 9.99 16.23
N ASP A 160 4.98 11.25 15.79
CA ASP A 160 4.99 12.47 16.63
C ASP A 160 3.91 12.44 17.74
N THR A 161 2.77 11.79 17.47
CA THR A 161 1.69 11.57 18.44
C THR A 161 2.11 10.78 19.68
N TYR A 162 3.28 10.12 19.63
CA TYR A 162 3.86 9.36 20.74
C TYR A 162 5.07 10.04 21.40
N GLU A 163 5.31 11.34 21.20
CA GLU A 163 6.44 12.09 21.80
C GLU A 163 6.54 12.00 23.34
N THR A 164 5.42 11.79 24.04
CA THR A 164 5.35 11.71 25.51
C THR A 164 4.84 10.37 26.03
N GLU A 165 4.48 9.42 25.16
CA GLU A 165 3.80 8.19 25.57
C GLU A 165 4.80 7.11 26.03
N THR A 166 4.89 6.90 27.34
CA THR A 166 5.79 5.90 27.96
C THR A 166 5.25 4.48 27.86
N ASP A 167 3.95 4.27 27.67
CA ASP A 167 3.31 2.96 27.67
C ASP A 167 3.35 2.31 26.27
N LEU A 168 4.16 1.26 26.14
CA LEU A 168 4.29 0.48 24.91
C LEU A 168 2.98 -0.19 24.47
N THR A 169 2.03 -0.43 25.38
CA THR A 169 0.74 -1.06 25.02
C THR A 169 -0.19 -0.14 24.23
N LYS A 170 0.06 1.18 24.25
CA LYS A 170 -0.70 2.19 23.49
C LYS A 170 -0.07 2.53 22.14
N ARG A 171 1.20 2.14 21.93
CA ARG A 171 1.95 2.35 20.68
C ARG A 171 1.58 1.29 19.65
N ASN A 172 1.12 1.73 18.48
CA ASN A 172 0.82 0.89 17.33
C ASN A 172 1.05 1.68 16.04
N PHE A 173 1.43 0.99 14.97
CA PHE A 173 1.65 1.59 13.65
C PHE A 173 0.58 1.05 12.68
N LYS A 174 -0.25 1.96 12.18
CA LYS A 174 -1.43 1.69 11.36
C LYS A 174 -1.18 2.08 9.91
N LEU A 175 -1.63 1.27 8.96
CA LEU A 175 -1.72 1.71 7.56
C LEU A 175 -2.83 2.77 7.44
N SER A 176 -2.57 3.86 6.72
CA SER A 176 -3.64 4.82 6.37
C SER A 176 -4.48 4.30 5.21
N THR A 177 -5.79 4.19 5.40
CA THR A 177 -6.74 3.96 4.31
C THR A 177 -6.70 5.12 3.30
N ILE A 178 -6.97 4.83 2.04
CA ILE A 178 -6.96 5.84 0.96
C ILE A 178 -8.16 6.77 1.11
N THR A 179 -9.33 6.20 1.35
CA THR A 179 -10.61 6.89 1.56
C THR A 179 -11.49 6.10 2.54
N ASN A 180 -12.53 6.77 3.04
CA ASN A 180 -13.65 6.18 3.78
C ASN A 180 -15.01 6.56 3.15
N VAL A 181 -15.00 7.10 1.92
CA VAL A 181 -16.20 7.54 1.20
C VAL A 181 -16.95 6.33 0.64
N ASP A 182 -18.16 6.10 1.14
CA ASP A 182 -19.12 5.18 0.54
C ASP A 182 -19.57 5.70 -0.83
N PHE A 183 -19.50 4.85 -1.86
CA PHE A 183 -19.88 5.19 -3.23
C PHE A 183 -21.35 5.62 -3.36
N ALA A 184 -22.26 5.14 -2.51
CA ALA A 184 -23.65 5.60 -2.48
C ALA A 184 -23.79 7.10 -2.15
N ASN A 185 -22.79 7.68 -1.48
CA ASN A 185 -22.73 9.11 -1.13
C ASN A 185 -21.82 9.92 -2.08
N HIS A 186 -21.25 9.30 -3.13
CA HIS A 186 -20.31 9.97 -4.03
C HIS A 186 -20.99 10.45 -5.31
N GLN A 187 -20.93 11.75 -5.61
CA GLN A 187 -21.68 12.35 -6.72
C GLN A 187 -21.37 11.72 -8.08
N ALA A 188 -20.08 11.54 -8.42
CA ALA A 188 -19.69 10.94 -9.70
C ALA A 188 -20.15 9.48 -9.85
N ALA A 189 -20.20 8.73 -8.75
CA ALA A 189 -20.72 7.37 -8.72
C ALA A 189 -22.25 7.37 -8.98
N ASN A 190 -22.98 8.22 -8.27
CA ASN A 190 -24.43 8.38 -8.46
C ASN A 190 -24.79 8.86 -9.88
N ASP A 191 -23.95 9.69 -10.51
CA ASP A 191 -24.16 10.14 -11.88
C ASP A 191 -23.95 9.04 -12.93
N ILE A 192 -22.98 8.15 -12.73
CA ILE A 192 -22.75 6.93 -13.54
C ILE A 192 -23.94 5.97 -13.40
N ILE A 193 -24.39 5.71 -12.18
CA ILE A 193 -25.54 4.82 -11.91
C ILE A 193 -26.82 5.39 -12.53
N ALA A 194 -27.06 6.70 -12.42
CA ALA A 194 -28.17 7.34 -13.10
C ALA A 194 -28.08 7.17 -14.63
N ALA A 195 -26.90 7.43 -15.23
CA ALA A 195 -26.69 7.29 -16.68
C ALA A 195 -26.97 5.86 -17.19
N LEU A 196 -26.50 4.84 -16.47
CA LEU A 196 -26.80 3.43 -16.78
C LEU A 196 -28.30 3.11 -16.63
N ASN A 197 -28.94 3.64 -15.59
CA ASN A 197 -30.36 3.44 -15.33
C ASN A 197 -31.27 4.15 -16.35
N ASP A 198 -30.85 5.28 -16.90
CA ASP A 198 -31.58 6.00 -17.95
C ASP A 198 -31.51 5.23 -19.28
N ILE A 199 -30.36 4.66 -19.62
CA ILE A 199 -30.22 3.70 -20.74
C ILE A 199 -31.11 2.46 -20.50
N ALA A 200 -31.14 1.88 -19.29
CA ALA A 200 -31.94 0.70 -18.99
C ALA A 200 -33.45 0.92 -19.25
N LYS A 201 -33.94 2.13 -18.99
CA LYS A 201 -35.35 2.54 -19.09
C LYS A 201 -35.76 3.01 -20.50
N SER A 202 -34.88 2.86 -21.50
CA SER A 202 -35.15 3.24 -22.89
C SER A 202 -36.44 2.60 -23.42
N SER A 203 -37.21 3.38 -24.18
CA SER A 203 -38.54 2.98 -24.67
C SER A 203 -38.83 3.62 -26.03
N GLY A 204 -39.15 2.79 -27.01
CA GLY A 204 -39.53 3.23 -28.37
C GLY A 204 -41.04 3.35 -28.51
N THR A 205 -41.51 4.31 -29.30
CA THR A 205 -42.93 4.44 -29.64
C THR A 205 -43.11 5.00 -31.05
N ASP A 206 -44.13 4.49 -31.75
CA ASP A 206 -44.66 5.04 -33.02
C ASP A 206 -45.69 6.18 -32.79
N GLY A 207 -45.87 6.60 -31.53
CA GLY A 207 -46.93 7.52 -31.09
C GLY A 207 -48.20 6.83 -30.57
N THR A 208 -48.31 5.50 -30.72
CA THR A 208 -49.47 4.69 -30.26
C THR A 208 -49.04 3.54 -29.33
N ASN A 209 -47.98 2.82 -29.69
CA ASN A 209 -47.54 1.58 -29.05
C ASN A 209 -46.12 1.76 -28.49
N ALA A 210 -45.99 1.85 -27.16
CA ALA A 210 -44.71 1.99 -26.48
C ALA A 210 -44.12 0.61 -26.07
N VAL A 211 -42.86 0.38 -26.45
CA VAL A 211 -42.09 -0.84 -26.15
C VAL A 211 -40.85 -0.46 -25.34
N ALA A 212 -40.81 -0.86 -24.06
CA ALA A 212 -39.65 -0.68 -23.20
C ALA A 212 -38.56 -1.73 -23.50
N TRP A 213 -37.28 -1.39 -23.33
CA TRP A 213 -36.17 -2.30 -23.65
C TRP A 213 -36.15 -3.54 -22.74
N ALA A 214 -36.46 -3.38 -21.45
CA ALA A 214 -36.56 -4.48 -20.48
C ALA A 214 -37.62 -5.53 -20.87
N ASP A 215 -38.74 -5.08 -21.43
CA ASP A 215 -39.89 -5.91 -21.77
C ASP A 215 -39.87 -6.38 -23.24
N VAL A 216 -38.78 -6.17 -23.98
CA VAL A 216 -38.77 -6.20 -25.46
C VAL A 216 -39.16 -7.54 -26.10
N ILE A 217 -39.24 -8.65 -25.35
CA ILE A 217 -39.74 -9.96 -25.84
C ILE A 217 -41.03 -10.45 -25.17
N ASP A 218 -41.68 -9.61 -24.35
CA ASP A 218 -43.01 -9.91 -23.81
C ASP A 218 -44.00 -10.10 -24.96
N SER A 219 -44.79 -11.18 -24.92
CA SER A 219 -45.74 -11.53 -25.98
C SER A 219 -46.88 -10.50 -26.14
N LYS A 220 -47.08 -9.60 -25.16
CA LYS A 220 -47.93 -8.40 -25.35
C LYS A 220 -47.49 -7.53 -26.54
N TYR A 221 -46.23 -7.63 -26.95
CA TYR A 221 -45.67 -6.89 -28.08
C TYR A 221 -45.62 -7.68 -29.40
N ASP A 222 -46.14 -8.91 -29.46
CA ASP A 222 -46.24 -9.66 -30.72
C ASP A 222 -47.22 -9.02 -31.71
N ALA A 223 -48.13 -8.18 -31.23
CA ALA A 223 -49.03 -7.35 -32.05
C ALA A 223 -48.40 -6.02 -32.55
N VAL A 224 -47.21 -5.64 -32.09
CA VAL A 224 -46.57 -4.38 -32.48
C VAL A 224 -45.84 -4.53 -33.81
N THR A 225 -46.29 -3.81 -34.83
CA THR A 225 -45.85 -3.99 -36.22
C THR A 225 -44.58 -3.24 -36.59
N TRP A 226 -44.15 -2.23 -35.81
CA TRP A 226 -42.99 -1.40 -36.13
C TRP A 226 -41.64 -2.00 -35.71
N ILE A 227 -41.63 -3.10 -34.95
CA ILE A 227 -40.40 -3.77 -34.49
C ILE A 227 -40.48 -5.27 -34.76
N THR A 228 -39.59 -5.81 -35.58
CA THR A 228 -39.63 -7.22 -35.98
C THR A 228 -39.22 -8.15 -34.84
N LYS A 229 -39.69 -9.40 -34.84
CA LYS A 229 -39.30 -10.41 -33.83
C LYS A 229 -37.76 -10.60 -33.77
N SER A 230 -37.09 -10.59 -34.92
CA SER A 230 -35.63 -10.61 -35.02
C SER A 230 -34.94 -9.41 -34.35
N GLU A 231 -35.51 -8.20 -34.47
CA GLU A 231 -34.99 -7.02 -33.76
C GLU A 231 -35.29 -7.10 -32.25
N ARG A 232 -36.45 -7.62 -31.86
CA ARG A 232 -36.78 -7.87 -30.44
C ARG A 232 -35.79 -8.84 -29.79
N ASP A 233 -35.49 -9.95 -30.46
CA ASP A 233 -34.54 -10.96 -29.97
C ASP A 233 -33.07 -10.46 -29.97
N PHE A 234 -32.68 -9.67 -30.97
CA PHE A 234 -31.39 -8.98 -30.99
C PHE A 234 -31.26 -7.99 -29.82
N LEU A 235 -32.25 -7.12 -29.62
CA LEU A 235 -32.25 -6.13 -28.54
C LEU A 235 -32.30 -6.81 -27.16
N LYS A 236 -33.00 -7.94 -27.00
CA LYS A 236 -33.00 -8.72 -25.76
C LYS A 236 -31.61 -9.26 -25.42
N LYS A 237 -30.91 -9.85 -26.38
CA LYS A 237 -29.54 -10.36 -26.21
C LYS A 237 -28.59 -9.28 -25.69
N TYR A 238 -28.78 -8.03 -26.12
CA TYR A 238 -27.98 -6.90 -25.61
C TYR A 238 -28.50 -6.31 -24.30
N TYR A 239 -29.80 -6.37 -23.99
CA TYR A 239 -30.32 -6.05 -22.66
C TYR A 239 -29.80 -7.03 -21.60
N GLU A 240 -29.80 -8.33 -21.90
CA GLU A 240 -29.24 -9.38 -21.05
C GLU A 240 -27.73 -9.16 -20.81
N LYS A 241 -26.96 -8.74 -21.83
CA LYS A 241 -25.56 -8.34 -21.64
C LYS A 241 -25.41 -7.03 -20.86
N PHE A 242 -26.34 -6.09 -21.01
CA PHE A 242 -26.34 -4.80 -20.34
C PHE A 242 -26.53 -4.95 -18.83
N ILE A 243 -27.58 -5.64 -18.38
CA ILE A 243 -27.84 -5.86 -16.95
C ILE A 243 -26.83 -6.78 -16.24
N ASN A 244 -26.01 -7.52 -17.01
CA ASN A 244 -24.88 -8.30 -16.48
C ASN A 244 -23.55 -7.52 -16.49
N LEU A 245 -23.56 -6.21 -16.74
CA LEU A 245 -22.37 -5.36 -16.57
C LEU A 245 -21.94 -5.32 -15.09
N SER A 246 -20.70 -5.71 -14.83
CA SER A 246 -20.10 -5.76 -13.49
C SER A 246 -19.15 -4.59 -13.19
N ALA A 247 -18.60 -3.94 -14.23
CA ALA A 247 -17.62 -2.86 -14.11
C ALA A 247 -18.30 -1.48 -14.17
N GLY A 248 -18.09 -0.69 -13.12
CA GLY A 248 -18.74 0.59 -12.87
C GLY A 248 -17.78 1.76 -12.67
N SER A 249 -16.50 1.63 -13.04
CA SER A 249 -15.61 2.79 -13.19
C SER A 249 -16.06 3.64 -14.37
N GLN A 250 -15.76 4.94 -14.35
CA GLN A 250 -16.09 5.85 -15.45
C GLN A 250 -15.52 5.34 -16.78
N TYR A 251 -14.28 4.84 -16.77
CA TYR A 251 -13.61 4.36 -17.97
C TYR A 251 -14.31 3.13 -18.54
N SER A 252 -14.51 2.09 -17.73
CA SER A 252 -15.12 0.83 -18.19
C SER A 252 -16.58 1.05 -18.63
N VAL A 253 -17.34 1.91 -17.95
CA VAL A 253 -18.70 2.28 -18.36
C VAL A 253 -18.70 3.08 -19.67
N LYS A 254 -17.81 4.07 -19.83
CA LYS A 254 -17.69 4.85 -21.08
C LYS A 254 -17.32 3.96 -22.27
N ALA A 255 -16.36 3.06 -22.10
CA ALA A 255 -15.96 2.10 -23.12
C ALA A 255 -17.11 1.13 -23.47
N PHE A 256 -17.82 0.60 -22.47
CA PHE A 256 -18.94 -0.31 -22.66
C PHE A 256 -20.15 0.34 -23.37
N ILE A 257 -20.55 1.55 -22.96
CA ILE A 257 -21.65 2.29 -23.62
C ILE A 257 -21.26 2.63 -25.07
N THR A 258 -20.00 3.01 -25.32
CA THR A 258 -19.49 3.25 -26.69
C THR A 258 -19.60 1.98 -27.55
N LYS A 259 -19.19 0.82 -27.02
CA LYS A 259 -19.28 -0.47 -27.72
C LYS A 259 -20.74 -0.91 -27.95
N LEU A 260 -21.62 -0.69 -26.98
CA LEU A 260 -23.06 -0.93 -27.12
C LEU A 260 -23.65 -0.07 -28.25
N LYS A 261 -23.39 1.24 -28.25
CA LYS A 261 -23.84 2.15 -29.30
C LYS A 261 -23.36 1.70 -30.69
N SER A 262 -22.07 1.36 -30.85
CA SER A 262 -21.56 0.90 -32.15
C SER A 262 -22.23 -0.40 -32.63
N ILE A 263 -22.54 -1.32 -31.72
CA ILE A 263 -23.24 -2.58 -32.05
C ILE A 263 -24.70 -2.34 -32.43
N LEU A 264 -25.39 -1.40 -31.77
CA LEU A 264 -26.79 -1.07 -32.05
C LEU A 264 -26.98 -0.31 -33.38
N ILE A 265 -25.99 0.48 -33.79
CA ILE A 265 -25.94 1.16 -35.09
C ILE A 265 -25.52 0.17 -36.20
N GLY A 266 -24.55 -0.70 -35.92
CA GLY A 266 -23.92 -1.60 -36.88
C GLY A 266 -22.68 -0.99 -37.54
N GLU A 267 -21.97 -1.80 -38.33
CA GLU A 267 -20.73 -1.39 -39.01
C GLU A 267 -21.02 -0.51 -40.24
N GLY A 268 -21.33 0.76 -39.99
CA GLY A 268 -21.53 1.80 -41.00
C GLY A 268 -22.00 3.10 -40.35
N THR A 269 -21.43 4.24 -40.75
CA THR A 269 -21.59 5.52 -40.02
C THR A 269 -22.95 6.20 -40.18
N GLU A 270 -23.85 5.70 -41.02
CA GLU A 270 -25.16 6.30 -41.33
C GLU A 270 -26.30 5.26 -41.37
N ALA A 271 -26.47 4.49 -40.29
CA ALA A 271 -27.64 3.63 -40.15
C ALA A 271 -28.91 4.47 -39.94
N ASP A 272 -29.89 4.38 -40.84
CA ASP A 272 -31.19 5.04 -40.69
C ASP A 272 -32.00 4.43 -39.53
N LEU A 273 -31.93 5.09 -38.37
CA LEU A 273 -32.71 4.72 -37.18
C LEU A 273 -34.12 5.36 -37.16
N SER A 274 -34.55 6.11 -38.18
CA SER A 274 -35.81 6.88 -38.18
C SER A 274 -37.06 6.02 -37.93
N LYS A 275 -37.02 4.74 -38.27
CA LYS A 275 -38.10 3.76 -38.06
C LYS A 275 -37.79 2.74 -36.96
N LYS A 276 -36.56 2.73 -36.41
CA LYS A 276 -36.14 1.83 -35.34
C LYS A 276 -36.32 2.50 -33.98
N TYR A 277 -37.56 2.88 -33.65
CA TYR A 277 -37.85 3.80 -32.53
C TYR A 277 -37.20 3.38 -31.19
N LEU A 278 -37.18 2.08 -30.85
CA LEU A 278 -36.51 1.59 -29.63
C LEU A 278 -34.98 1.65 -29.74
N THR A 279 -34.39 1.18 -30.84
CA THR A 279 -32.94 1.29 -31.07
C THR A 279 -32.48 2.75 -31.03
N LYS A 280 -33.27 3.67 -31.61
CA LYS A 280 -33.02 5.11 -31.51
C LYS A 280 -33.07 5.61 -30.06
N SER A 281 -34.11 5.28 -29.29
CA SER A 281 -34.19 5.66 -27.87
C SER A 281 -32.97 5.17 -27.08
N ILE A 282 -32.51 3.93 -27.31
CA ILE A 282 -31.33 3.39 -26.62
C ILE A 282 -30.05 4.15 -27.04
N VAL A 283 -29.87 4.42 -28.34
CA VAL A 283 -28.69 5.16 -28.85
C VAL A 283 -28.69 6.62 -28.38
N ASP A 284 -29.83 7.31 -28.39
CA ASP A 284 -29.97 8.67 -27.88
C ASP A 284 -29.63 8.74 -26.38
N ASN A 285 -30.10 7.75 -25.60
CA ASN A 285 -29.76 7.63 -24.17
C ASN A 285 -28.29 7.26 -23.95
N CYS A 286 -27.67 6.45 -24.82
CA CYS A 286 -26.23 6.21 -24.80
C CYS A 286 -25.43 7.50 -25.01
N ASP A 287 -25.84 8.37 -25.94
CA ASP A 287 -25.14 9.65 -26.17
C ASP A 287 -25.34 10.64 -25.01
N ALA A 288 -26.54 10.72 -24.44
CA ALA A 288 -26.80 11.49 -23.22
C ALA A 288 -25.94 10.99 -22.05
N ALA A 289 -25.84 9.67 -21.86
CA ALA A 289 -25.01 9.04 -20.84
C ALA A 289 -23.51 9.30 -21.05
N LEU A 290 -23.00 9.12 -22.27
CA LEU A 290 -21.59 9.38 -22.61
C LEU A 290 -21.22 10.85 -22.34
N THR A 291 -22.09 11.79 -22.73
CA THR A 291 -21.91 13.23 -22.45
C THR A 291 -21.91 13.50 -20.94
N LYS A 292 -22.82 12.88 -20.20
CA LYS A 292 -22.97 13.07 -18.75
C LYS A 292 -21.74 12.58 -17.96
N ILE A 293 -21.14 11.46 -18.35
CA ILE A 293 -20.00 10.87 -17.62
C ILE A 293 -18.62 11.30 -18.14
N GLU A 294 -18.54 12.07 -19.23
CA GLU A 294 -17.28 12.34 -19.93
C GLU A 294 -16.20 13.01 -19.06
N SER A 295 -16.58 13.97 -18.22
CA SER A 295 -15.68 14.72 -17.35
C SER A 295 -15.45 14.11 -15.96
N LEU A 296 -16.12 13.00 -15.65
CA LEU A 296 -15.94 12.28 -14.39
C LEU A 296 -14.64 11.46 -14.43
N SER A 297 -14.05 11.16 -13.27
CA SER A 297 -12.82 10.33 -13.16
C SER A 297 -12.95 9.25 -12.08
N PHE A 298 -14.17 8.85 -11.75
CA PHE A 298 -14.45 7.88 -10.70
C PHE A 298 -13.98 6.45 -11.06
N PRO A 299 -13.30 5.70 -10.15
CA PRO A 299 -12.96 6.03 -8.76
C PRO A 299 -11.53 6.59 -8.56
N ARG A 300 -10.86 7.02 -9.63
CA ARG A 300 -9.51 7.61 -9.61
C ARG A 300 -9.49 8.97 -8.88
N ASP A 301 -10.60 9.70 -8.88
CA ASP A 301 -10.83 10.89 -8.05
C ASP A 301 -10.69 10.61 -6.54
N LEU A 302 -11.20 9.46 -6.08
CA LEU A 302 -10.97 8.93 -4.72
C LEU A 302 -9.58 8.25 -4.56
N SER A 303 -8.70 8.36 -5.56
CA SER A 303 -7.37 7.72 -5.62
C SER A 303 -7.37 6.19 -5.55
N LEU A 304 -8.49 5.54 -5.91
CA LEU A 304 -8.63 4.09 -5.94
C LEU A 304 -8.37 3.52 -7.35
N PRO A 305 -8.02 2.23 -7.50
CA PRO A 305 -7.93 1.58 -8.82
C PRO A 305 -9.32 1.37 -9.45
N ASP A 306 -9.41 1.35 -10.78
CA ASP A 306 -10.71 1.33 -11.49
C ASP A 306 -11.58 0.12 -11.10
N GLY A 307 -10.97 -1.07 -11.03
CA GLY A 307 -11.66 -2.34 -10.77
C GLY A 307 -12.28 -2.50 -9.37
N VAL A 308 -12.15 -1.54 -8.46
CA VAL A 308 -12.90 -1.56 -7.19
C VAL A 308 -14.34 -1.10 -7.37
N ALA A 309 -14.63 -0.34 -8.42
CA ALA A 309 -15.94 0.20 -8.72
C ALA A 309 -16.84 -0.88 -9.35
N LYS A 310 -17.17 -1.92 -8.58
CA LYS A 310 -18.04 -3.03 -9.02
C LYS A 310 -19.52 -2.67 -8.84
N ILE A 311 -20.30 -2.88 -9.89
CA ILE A 311 -21.77 -2.69 -9.91
C ILE A 311 -22.50 -4.02 -10.13
N HIS A 312 -23.81 -4.02 -9.89
CA HIS A 312 -24.70 -5.09 -10.31
C HIS A 312 -26.11 -4.57 -10.57
N TRP A 313 -26.93 -5.38 -11.25
CA TRP A 313 -28.36 -5.11 -11.45
C TRP A 313 -29.19 -5.65 -10.28
N ASN A 314 -29.94 -4.77 -9.64
CA ASN A 314 -30.93 -5.11 -8.62
C ASN A 314 -32.29 -5.40 -9.30
N SER A 315 -32.59 -6.69 -9.47
CA SER A 315 -33.83 -7.16 -10.09
C SER A 315 -35.12 -6.85 -9.30
N THR A 316 -35.03 -6.39 -8.05
CA THR A 316 -36.19 -5.92 -7.27
C THR A 316 -36.54 -4.47 -7.65
N ASN A 317 -35.52 -3.64 -7.81
CA ASN A 317 -35.67 -2.21 -8.13
C ASN A 317 -35.66 -1.92 -9.65
N ASN A 318 -35.22 -2.89 -10.46
CA ASN A 318 -34.90 -2.73 -11.89
C ASN A 318 -33.95 -1.55 -12.14
N SER A 319 -32.82 -1.59 -11.44
CA SER A 319 -31.78 -0.58 -11.49
C SER A 319 -30.40 -1.14 -11.18
N PHE A 320 -29.34 -0.52 -11.71
CA PHE A 320 -27.98 -0.72 -11.20
C PHE A 320 -27.78 -0.07 -9.83
N GLU A 321 -26.91 -0.69 -9.04
CA GLU A 321 -26.32 -0.13 -7.82
C GLU A 321 -24.86 -0.61 -7.65
N TYR A 322 -24.04 0.16 -6.93
CA TYR A 322 -22.71 -0.27 -6.52
C TYR A 322 -22.81 -1.29 -5.38
N TYR A 323 -21.83 -2.20 -5.31
CA TYR A 323 -21.63 -2.99 -4.11
C TYR A 323 -21.11 -2.11 -2.96
N THR A 324 -21.66 -2.31 -1.76
CA THR A 324 -21.26 -1.59 -0.54
C THR A 324 -19.96 -2.16 0.04
N ALA A 325 -19.16 -1.28 0.66
CA ALA A 325 -17.92 -1.68 1.31
C ALA A 325 -18.17 -2.75 2.38
N GLY A 326 -17.52 -3.92 2.23
CA GLY A 326 -17.68 -5.04 3.16
C GLY A 326 -18.89 -5.95 2.89
N SER A 327 -19.59 -5.82 1.76
CA SER A 327 -20.56 -6.84 1.33
C SER A 327 -19.84 -8.10 0.83
N GLU A 328 -19.45 -8.98 1.75
CA GLU A 328 -18.69 -10.22 1.49
C GLU A 328 -19.54 -11.31 0.80
N VAL A 329 -19.88 -11.09 -0.48
CA VAL A 329 -20.68 -12.04 -1.27
C VAL A 329 -19.78 -13.07 -1.97
N PHE A 330 -19.34 -14.07 -1.21
CA PHE A 330 -18.48 -15.17 -1.69
C PHE A 330 -19.07 -15.98 -2.87
N SER A 331 -20.37 -15.84 -3.14
CA SER A 331 -21.09 -16.55 -4.22
C SER A 331 -21.22 -15.78 -5.54
N THR A 332 -20.96 -14.47 -5.58
CA THR A 332 -21.07 -13.63 -6.81
C THR A 332 -19.73 -13.03 -7.24
N GLY A 333 -18.64 -13.72 -6.88
CA GLY A 333 -17.27 -13.29 -7.12
C GLY A 333 -16.85 -12.19 -6.14
N ASN A 334 -16.43 -12.64 -4.95
CA ASN A 334 -15.38 -12.07 -4.09
C ASN A 334 -15.04 -10.60 -4.40
N ILE A 335 -15.52 -9.66 -3.57
CA ILE A 335 -15.45 -8.22 -3.87
C ILE A 335 -14.43 -7.56 -2.95
N ILE A 336 -13.46 -6.83 -3.50
CA ILE A 336 -12.50 -6.07 -2.68
C ILE A 336 -13.21 -4.99 -1.85
N ASN A 337 -12.93 -4.95 -0.54
CA ASN A 337 -13.46 -3.92 0.34
C ASN A 337 -12.66 -2.61 0.15
N TYR A 338 -13.19 -1.69 -0.65
CA TYR A 338 -12.49 -0.44 -0.99
C TYR A 338 -12.14 0.45 0.22
N ASN A 339 -12.95 0.42 1.28
CA ASN A 339 -12.66 1.13 2.54
C ASN A 339 -11.52 0.49 3.38
N LYS A 340 -10.99 -0.66 2.94
CA LYS A 340 -9.81 -1.34 3.51
C LYS A 340 -8.58 -1.26 2.60
N ILE A 341 -8.66 -0.50 1.50
CA ILE A 341 -7.51 -0.20 0.64
C ILE A 341 -6.72 0.97 1.25
N CYS A 342 -5.41 0.79 1.35
CA CYS A 342 -4.46 1.66 2.05
C CYS A 342 -3.32 2.13 1.16
N TYR A 343 -2.69 3.23 1.56
CA TYR A 343 -1.38 3.63 1.02
C TYR A 343 -0.31 2.61 1.45
N PRO A 344 0.85 2.54 0.75
CA PRO A 344 2.00 1.75 1.18
C PRO A 344 2.46 2.13 2.60
N ALA A 345 3.16 1.20 3.27
CA ALA A 345 3.76 1.48 4.57
C ALA A 345 4.80 2.61 4.46
N GLU A 346 4.97 3.39 5.52
CA GLU A 346 5.96 4.47 5.56
C GLU A 346 7.36 3.93 5.89
N LEU A 347 8.38 4.38 5.15
CA LEU A 347 9.77 4.00 5.46
C LEU A 347 10.15 4.51 6.85
N SER A 348 10.29 3.56 7.77
CA SER A 348 10.53 3.79 9.19
C SER A 348 11.60 2.81 9.71
N TYR A 349 12.11 3.11 10.90
CA TYR A 349 13.28 2.46 11.49
C TYR A 349 13.01 2.07 12.95
N PHE A 350 13.56 0.93 13.37
CA PHE A 350 13.35 0.37 14.70
C PHE A 350 14.57 -0.42 15.19
N VAL A 351 14.80 -0.40 16.50
CA VAL A 351 15.53 -1.45 17.21
C VAL A 351 15.14 -1.46 18.69
N LYS A 352 15.04 -2.66 19.28
CA LYS A 352 14.95 -2.90 20.73
C LYS A 352 16.23 -3.62 21.17
N THR A 353 17.07 -2.99 21.97
CA THR A 353 18.40 -3.51 22.32
C THR A 353 18.83 -3.10 23.73
N SER A 354 19.88 -3.74 24.26
CA SER A 354 20.53 -3.32 25.50
C SER A 354 21.53 -2.19 25.27
N THR A 355 21.92 -1.50 26.34
CA THR A 355 22.90 -0.41 26.29
C THR A 355 24.34 -0.91 26.28
N MET A 356 25.16 -0.32 25.40
CA MET A 356 26.61 -0.29 25.55
C MET A 356 27.00 1.01 26.22
N VAL A 357 27.69 0.95 27.36
CA VAL A 357 28.06 2.13 28.18
C VAL A 357 29.57 2.30 28.28
N SER A 358 30.03 3.55 28.40
CA SER A 358 31.43 3.90 28.68
C SER A 358 31.51 5.03 29.70
N ASP A 359 32.54 5.01 30.54
CA ASP A 359 32.91 6.08 31.48
C ASP A 359 33.66 7.24 30.80
N LYS A 360 34.04 7.07 29.53
CA LYS A 360 34.72 8.08 28.72
C LYS A 360 33.74 8.86 27.87
N GLU A 361 34.00 10.16 27.71
CA GLU A 361 33.38 10.98 26.69
C GLU A 361 34.04 10.72 25.33
N MET A 362 33.25 10.43 24.30
CA MET A 362 33.73 10.36 22.93
C MET A 362 33.72 11.75 22.30
N SER A 363 34.49 11.95 21.23
CA SER A 363 34.46 13.20 20.45
C SER A 363 34.06 12.99 19.01
N HIS A 364 34.08 11.75 18.52
CA HIS A 364 33.81 11.43 17.13
C HIS A 364 33.07 10.10 16.94
N VAL A 365 32.32 9.96 15.85
CA VAL A 365 31.68 8.70 15.47
C VAL A 365 32.67 7.56 15.18
N LYS A 366 33.93 7.90 14.84
CA LYS A 366 35.04 6.94 14.68
C LYS A 366 35.50 6.29 16.00
N ASP A 367 35.09 6.84 17.15
CA ASP A 367 35.42 6.31 18.48
C ASP A 367 34.47 5.13 18.84
N PHE A 368 33.45 4.90 18.01
CA PHE A 368 32.50 3.78 18.05
C PHE A 368 32.86 2.71 16.99
N PRO A 369 32.28 1.50 17.07
CA PRO A 369 32.63 0.40 16.16
C PRO A 369 32.43 0.74 14.68
N ASP A 370 33.23 0.11 13.82
CA ASP A 370 33.04 0.18 12.37
C ASP A 370 31.63 -0.34 11.99
N TYR A 371 30.99 0.33 11.03
CA TYR A 371 29.63 0.02 10.59
C TYR A 371 29.46 -1.45 10.17
N ASN A 372 30.43 -2.02 9.47
CA ASN A 372 30.37 -3.42 9.03
C ASN A 372 30.35 -4.33 10.26
N ASN A 373 31.26 -4.13 11.22
CA ASN A 373 31.28 -4.93 12.45
C ASN A 373 29.98 -4.76 13.25
N TRP A 374 29.50 -3.52 13.44
CA TRP A 374 28.26 -3.23 14.20
C TRP A 374 27.02 -3.88 13.55
N THR A 375 27.01 -4.06 12.23
CA THR A 375 25.88 -4.68 11.51
C THR A 375 26.01 -6.19 11.28
N THR A 376 27.23 -6.75 11.22
CA THR A 376 27.43 -8.19 10.90
C THR A 376 28.03 -9.03 12.01
N ASP A 377 28.77 -8.45 12.96
CA ASP A 377 29.43 -9.17 14.06
C ASP A 377 29.51 -8.32 15.34
N ILE A 378 28.46 -8.44 16.16
CA ILE A 378 28.33 -7.82 17.48
C ILE A 378 29.51 -8.12 18.41
N SER A 379 30.24 -9.23 18.23
CA SER A 379 31.41 -9.58 19.06
C SER A 379 32.69 -8.86 18.62
N GLN A 380 32.83 -8.57 17.33
CA GLN A 380 33.89 -7.69 16.80
C GLN A 380 33.55 -6.21 16.94
N ALA A 381 32.27 -5.85 17.02
CA ALA A 381 31.84 -4.49 17.34
C ALA A 381 32.12 -4.16 18.82
N TRP A 382 31.71 -5.06 19.71
CA TRP A 382 31.76 -4.86 21.16
C TRP A 382 32.62 -5.93 21.84
N PRO A 383 33.96 -5.90 21.65
CA PRO A 383 34.86 -6.90 22.21
C PRO A 383 34.91 -6.85 23.73
N ILE A 384 35.00 -8.03 24.36
CA ILE A 384 35.08 -8.18 25.82
C ILE A 384 36.35 -7.47 26.34
N GLY A 385 36.19 -6.57 27.32
CA GLY A 385 37.27 -5.73 27.83
C GLY A 385 37.64 -4.54 26.91
N GLY A 386 36.78 -4.22 25.94
CA GLY A 386 36.90 -3.01 25.12
C GLY A 386 36.53 -1.72 25.86
N THR A 387 36.40 -0.63 25.11
CA THR A 387 36.08 0.71 25.66
C THR A 387 34.60 0.86 26.10
N PHE A 388 33.74 -0.08 25.70
CA PHE A 388 32.32 -0.10 26.05
C PHE A 388 31.95 -1.45 26.68
N GLU A 389 31.08 -1.42 27.68
CA GLU A 389 30.56 -2.61 28.36
C GLU A 389 29.03 -2.73 28.16
N ASN A 390 28.52 -3.96 28.04
CA ASN A 390 27.08 -4.22 27.97
C ASN A 390 26.49 -4.23 29.38
N ALA A 391 26.22 -3.04 29.91
CA ALA A 391 25.84 -2.79 31.30
C ALA A 391 24.86 -1.61 31.42
N GLU A 392 24.29 -1.44 32.61
CA GLU A 392 23.38 -0.34 32.92
C GLU A 392 24.10 1.03 32.99
N VAL A 393 23.35 2.08 32.68
CA VAL A 393 23.80 3.47 32.82
C VAL A 393 23.96 3.82 34.30
N SER A 394 25.16 4.25 34.68
CA SER A 394 25.56 4.58 36.05
C SER A 394 25.95 6.07 36.18
N SER A 395 26.26 6.52 37.40
CA SER A 395 26.73 7.89 37.64
C SER A 395 28.12 8.20 37.05
N SER A 396 28.94 7.18 36.74
CA SER A 396 30.21 7.34 36.02
C SER A 396 30.06 7.28 34.50
N THR A 397 28.93 6.78 33.97
CA THR A 397 28.68 6.73 32.52
C THR A 397 28.70 8.12 31.90
N ARG A 398 29.38 8.25 30.74
CA ARG A 398 29.48 9.48 29.95
C ARG A 398 29.00 9.30 28.51
N THR A 399 29.14 8.09 27.97
CA THR A 399 28.68 7.74 26.63
C THR A 399 27.82 6.47 26.67
N VAL A 400 26.74 6.46 25.89
CA VAL A 400 25.85 5.31 25.68
C VAL A 400 25.69 5.06 24.18
N ALA A 401 25.64 3.81 23.76
CA ALA A 401 25.32 3.40 22.40
C ALA A 401 24.30 2.25 22.39
N LEU A 402 23.58 2.13 21.27
CA LEU A 402 22.75 0.96 20.97
C LEU A 402 23.65 -0.25 20.70
N ARG A 403 23.48 -1.36 21.43
CA ARG A 403 24.29 -2.57 21.20
C ARG A 403 24.04 -3.17 19.82
N ASP A 404 22.78 -3.51 19.56
CA ASP A 404 22.34 -4.04 18.27
C ASP A 404 21.98 -2.88 17.31
N PRO A 405 22.17 -3.03 16.00
CA PRO A 405 21.96 -1.95 15.03
C PRO A 405 20.48 -1.55 14.86
N VAL A 406 20.24 -0.26 14.61
CA VAL A 406 19.00 0.26 14.02
C VAL A 406 18.81 -0.38 12.64
N GLN A 407 17.63 -0.96 12.42
CA GLN A 407 17.22 -1.60 11.15
C GLN A 407 15.94 -0.95 10.59
N TYR A 408 15.51 -1.35 9.40
CA TYR A 408 14.19 -0.96 8.89
C TYR A 408 13.07 -1.61 9.71
N SER A 409 11.95 -0.90 9.88
CA SER A 409 10.76 -1.39 10.60
C SER A 409 9.62 -1.85 9.68
N VAL A 410 9.91 -1.96 8.38
CA VAL A 410 9.00 -2.41 7.34
C VAL A 410 9.67 -3.51 6.50
N ALA A 411 8.85 -4.26 5.77
CA ALA A 411 9.29 -5.18 4.73
C ALA A 411 9.11 -4.53 3.36
N VAL A 412 9.72 -5.10 2.32
CA VAL A 412 9.64 -4.55 0.96
C VAL A 412 9.28 -5.64 -0.06
N LEU A 413 8.22 -5.41 -0.84
CA LEU A 413 7.90 -6.23 -2.01
C LEU A 413 8.62 -5.66 -3.24
N GLN A 414 9.66 -6.34 -3.69
CA GLN A 414 10.16 -6.22 -5.07
C GLN A 414 9.24 -6.98 -6.03
N SER A 415 8.98 -6.41 -7.20
CA SER A 415 8.18 -7.05 -8.25
C SER A 415 8.67 -6.74 -9.66
N THR A 416 8.67 -7.73 -10.57
CA THR A 416 8.88 -7.54 -12.02
C THR A 416 7.69 -8.11 -12.78
N VAL A 417 7.45 -7.70 -14.02
CA VAL A 417 6.47 -8.36 -14.89
C VAL A 417 7.03 -8.62 -16.29
N LYS A 418 6.59 -9.72 -16.92
CA LYS A 418 6.71 -9.99 -18.35
C LYS A 418 5.49 -10.78 -18.84
N CYS A 419 5.34 -10.87 -20.15
CA CYS A 419 4.56 -11.92 -20.81
C CYS A 419 5.51 -13.07 -21.18
N ALA A 420 5.00 -14.31 -21.16
CA ALA A 420 5.77 -15.50 -21.56
C ALA A 420 6.08 -15.48 -23.07
N ASP A 421 5.09 -15.07 -23.87
CA ASP A 421 5.10 -15.07 -25.33
C ASP A 421 4.66 -13.72 -25.90
N ALA A 422 4.92 -13.49 -27.20
CA ALA A 422 4.47 -12.31 -27.93
C ALA A 422 2.96 -12.33 -28.25
N THR A 423 2.29 -13.45 -27.97
CA THR A 423 0.85 -13.66 -28.17
C THR A 423 0.32 -14.46 -26.98
N LEU A 424 -0.78 -14.02 -26.39
CA LEU A 424 -1.41 -14.68 -25.23
C LEU A 424 -2.83 -15.15 -25.57
N LYS A 425 -3.22 -16.32 -25.06
CA LYS A 425 -4.57 -16.85 -25.21
C LYS A 425 -5.52 -16.30 -24.14
N ASP A 426 -6.72 -15.92 -24.57
CA ASP A 426 -7.84 -15.48 -23.71
C ASP A 426 -8.88 -16.61 -23.50
N ASN A 427 -10.06 -16.30 -22.96
CA ASN A 427 -11.19 -17.23 -22.81
C ASN A 427 -12.22 -17.16 -23.97
N GLY A 428 -11.80 -16.83 -25.19
CA GLY A 428 -12.70 -16.68 -26.34
C GLY A 428 -13.63 -17.87 -26.57
N GLN A 429 -13.14 -19.10 -26.38
CA GLN A 429 -13.95 -20.31 -26.48
C GLN A 429 -14.84 -20.49 -25.23
N SER A 430 -14.24 -20.46 -24.04
CA SER A 430 -14.88 -20.89 -22.78
C SER A 430 -15.85 -19.88 -22.16
N LYS A 431 -15.68 -18.58 -22.46
CA LYS A 431 -16.51 -17.47 -21.95
C LYS A 431 -17.10 -16.64 -23.08
N GLY A 432 -16.41 -16.53 -24.22
CA GLY A 432 -16.87 -15.74 -25.36
C GLY A 432 -17.90 -16.43 -26.27
N GLY A 433 -17.91 -17.76 -26.29
CA GLY A 433 -18.73 -18.54 -27.22
C GLY A 433 -18.19 -18.54 -28.66
N LEU A 434 -16.90 -18.27 -28.83
CA LEU A 434 -16.19 -18.42 -30.10
C LEU A 434 -15.79 -19.90 -30.32
N GLU A 435 -15.40 -20.25 -31.55
CA GLU A 435 -14.95 -21.62 -31.86
C GLU A 435 -13.60 -21.96 -31.18
N GLN A 436 -12.77 -20.94 -30.89
CA GLN A 436 -11.46 -21.07 -30.25
C GLN A 436 -11.10 -19.81 -29.45
N ASP A 437 -10.11 -19.93 -28.56
CA ASP A 437 -9.53 -18.79 -27.83
C ASP A 437 -8.73 -17.86 -28.76
N GLN A 438 -8.86 -16.55 -28.55
CA GLN A 438 -8.25 -15.51 -29.37
C GLN A 438 -6.74 -15.40 -29.12
N ASP A 439 -6.01 -14.92 -30.13
CA ASP A 439 -4.58 -14.64 -30.08
C ASP A 439 -4.36 -13.14 -29.82
N VAL A 440 -4.29 -12.77 -28.54
CA VAL A 440 -4.10 -11.37 -28.13
C VAL A 440 -2.62 -11.00 -28.27
N THR A 441 -2.31 -10.03 -29.13
CA THR A 441 -0.92 -9.66 -29.42
C THR A 441 -0.33 -8.77 -28.32
N VAL A 442 0.81 -9.17 -27.78
CA VAL A 442 1.65 -8.33 -26.92
C VAL A 442 2.44 -7.41 -27.84
N ASN A 443 2.01 -6.15 -27.95
CA ASN A 443 2.67 -5.17 -28.81
C ASN A 443 4.09 -4.82 -28.31
N SER A 444 4.86 -4.09 -29.12
CA SER A 444 6.27 -3.76 -28.81
C SER A 444 6.50 -2.82 -27.61
N VAL A 445 5.44 -2.21 -27.06
CA VAL A 445 5.46 -1.46 -25.79
C VAL A 445 5.15 -2.38 -24.61
N GLY A 446 4.38 -3.44 -24.83
CA GLY A 446 3.78 -4.29 -23.78
C GLY A 446 2.56 -3.63 -23.13
N PHE A 447 1.87 -4.39 -22.27
CA PHE A 447 0.74 -3.87 -21.49
C PHE A 447 1.25 -2.94 -20.37
N PRO A 448 0.85 -1.65 -20.30
CA PRO A 448 1.24 -0.76 -19.21
C PRO A 448 0.75 -1.26 -17.86
N VAL A 449 1.64 -1.30 -16.87
CA VAL A 449 1.26 -1.52 -15.46
C VAL A 449 1.02 -0.16 -14.83
N THR A 450 -0.17 0.07 -14.27
CA THR A 450 -0.52 1.33 -13.59
C THR A 450 -0.74 1.21 -12.09
N GLY A 451 -0.65 -0.01 -11.54
CA GLY A 451 -0.58 -0.21 -10.10
C GLY A 451 -0.39 -1.66 -9.68
N ILE A 452 -0.12 -1.85 -8.40
CA ILE A 452 -0.05 -3.14 -7.72
C ILE A 452 -0.89 -3.07 -6.44
N LEU A 453 -1.71 -4.08 -6.20
CA LEU A 453 -2.42 -4.27 -4.93
C LEU A 453 -1.82 -5.44 -4.15
N ILE A 454 -1.60 -5.29 -2.85
CA ILE A 454 -1.01 -6.30 -1.97
C ILE A 454 -2.02 -6.58 -0.84
N GLY A 455 -2.74 -7.70 -0.94
CA GLY A 455 -3.68 -8.15 0.08
C GLY A 455 -2.99 -8.71 1.32
N GLY A 456 -3.78 -9.19 2.29
CA GLY A 456 -3.24 -9.87 3.48
C GLY A 456 -2.37 -8.96 4.37
N GLN A 457 -2.65 -7.65 4.40
CA GLN A 457 -1.93 -6.69 5.24
C GLN A 457 -2.65 -6.48 6.57
N PRO A 458 -1.91 -6.29 7.69
CA PRO A 458 -2.51 -5.99 8.99
C PRO A 458 -3.20 -4.62 8.98
N GLU A 459 -4.18 -4.40 9.86
CA GLU A 459 -4.66 -3.03 10.13
C GLU A 459 -3.62 -2.24 10.90
N SER A 460 -2.99 -2.89 11.88
CA SER A 460 -1.94 -2.30 12.70
C SER A 460 -0.97 -3.31 13.26
N VAL A 461 0.30 -2.93 13.30
CA VAL A 461 1.35 -3.63 14.02
C VAL A 461 1.61 -2.96 15.39
N ASP A 462 2.14 -3.70 16.35
CA ASP A 462 2.40 -3.23 17.72
C ASP A 462 3.66 -2.36 17.81
N TRP A 463 4.10 -2.05 19.04
CA TRP A 463 5.30 -1.26 19.32
C TRP A 463 6.60 -1.87 18.78
N LYS A 464 6.63 -3.16 18.40
CA LYS A 464 7.76 -3.84 17.76
C LYS A 464 7.68 -3.86 16.24
N TYR A 465 6.61 -3.32 15.65
CA TYR A 465 6.18 -3.58 14.27
C TYR A 465 5.77 -5.05 13.99
N GLU A 466 5.35 -5.81 15.02
CA GLU A 466 4.75 -7.14 14.82
C GLU A 466 3.20 -7.07 14.78
N PRO A 467 2.52 -7.77 13.84
CA PRO A 467 1.07 -7.97 13.91
C PRO A 467 0.61 -8.59 15.24
N THR A 468 -0.56 -8.19 15.72
CA THR A 468 -1.14 -8.81 16.92
C THR A 468 -1.66 -10.22 16.63
N SER A 469 -1.72 -11.08 17.65
CA SER A 469 -2.26 -12.46 17.50
C SER A 469 -3.76 -12.50 17.15
N THR A 470 -4.47 -11.38 17.27
CA THR A 470 -5.88 -11.21 16.87
C THR A 470 -6.03 -10.56 15.49
N GLU A 471 -4.95 -10.32 14.76
CA GLU A 471 -4.99 -9.65 13.46
C GLU A 471 -5.64 -10.53 12.38
N THR A 472 -6.54 -9.91 11.64
CA THR A 472 -7.36 -10.50 10.57
C THR A 472 -6.69 -10.45 9.20
N PHE A 473 -5.72 -9.53 9.02
CA PHE A 473 -5.03 -9.26 7.75
C PHE A 473 -5.98 -8.80 6.63
N ALA A 474 -6.98 -8.00 7.01
CA ALA A 474 -8.06 -7.55 6.13
C ALA A 474 -7.73 -6.32 5.26
N ASN A 475 -6.59 -5.67 5.46
CA ASN A 475 -6.19 -4.52 4.64
C ASN A 475 -5.55 -4.97 3.31
N THR A 476 -5.62 -4.08 2.32
CA THR A 476 -4.90 -4.20 1.04
C THR A 476 -4.12 -2.92 0.78
N ILE A 477 -2.82 -2.98 0.51
CA ILE A 477 -2.06 -1.81 0.04
C ILE A 477 -2.32 -1.63 -1.46
N TYR A 478 -2.51 -0.40 -1.93
CA TYR A 478 -2.46 -0.05 -3.36
C TYR A 478 -1.31 0.91 -3.62
N ASP A 479 -0.40 0.52 -4.51
CA ASP A 479 0.69 1.32 -5.03
C ASP A 479 0.47 1.59 -6.51
N GLN A 480 0.27 2.86 -6.86
CA GLN A 480 0.17 3.36 -8.24
C GLN A 480 1.36 4.24 -8.64
N ASN A 481 2.31 4.47 -7.74
CA ASN A 481 3.46 5.34 -7.98
C ASN A 481 4.64 4.51 -8.48
N MET A 482 4.41 3.86 -9.63
CA MET A 482 5.32 2.90 -10.25
C MET A 482 6.74 3.44 -10.42
N ASN A 483 7.74 2.56 -10.36
CA ASN A 483 9.16 2.87 -10.54
C ASN A 483 9.53 3.23 -12.00
N GLY A 484 8.99 4.36 -12.47
CA GLY A 484 9.04 4.78 -13.88
C GLY A 484 7.97 4.09 -14.72
N THR A 485 8.14 4.13 -16.05
CA THR A 485 7.29 3.36 -16.97
C THR A 485 7.58 1.87 -16.83
N ILE A 486 6.56 1.10 -16.43
CA ILE A 486 6.61 -0.35 -16.30
C ILE A 486 5.56 -0.94 -17.25
N THR A 487 5.97 -1.91 -18.05
CA THR A 487 5.10 -2.62 -19.00
C THR A 487 5.38 -4.11 -18.96
N ALA A 488 4.35 -4.93 -19.16
CA ALA A 488 4.47 -6.36 -19.41
C ALA A 488 4.69 -6.58 -20.91
N GLY A 489 5.96 -6.67 -21.31
CA GLY A 489 6.39 -7.16 -22.62
C GLY A 489 7.04 -8.54 -22.51
N THR A 490 7.58 -9.08 -23.60
CA THR A 490 8.28 -10.40 -23.60
C THR A 490 9.63 -10.40 -22.88
N THR A 491 10.08 -9.25 -22.37
CA THR A 491 11.25 -9.09 -21.51
C THR A 491 10.81 -8.59 -20.14
N ALA A 492 11.48 -9.04 -19.07
CA ALA A 492 11.19 -8.60 -17.71
C ALA A 492 11.31 -7.07 -17.58
N SER A 493 10.29 -6.47 -16.97
CA SER A 493 10.21 -5.04 -16.71
C SER A 493 11.31 -4.55 -15.77
N ASN A 494 11.51 -3.22 -15.72
CA ASN A 494 12.10 -2.62 -14.52
C ASN A 494 11.25 -2.99 -13.31
N ALA A 495 11.89 -3.26 -12.18
CA ALA A 495 11.22 -3.78 -11.01
C ALA A 495 10.56 -2.66 -10.15
N ASN A 496 9.33 -2.88 -9.66
CA ASN A 496 8.61 -1.99 -8.74
C ASN A 496 8.75 -2.43 -7.28
N TYR A 497 8.80 -1.46 -6.36
CA TYR A 497 9.13 -1.71 -4.94
C TYR A 497 8.16 -0.99 -4.02
N THR A 498 7.33 -1.78 -3.35
CA THR A 498 6.27 -1.31 -2.47
C THR A 498 6.61 -1.66 -1.03
N LEU A 499 6.50 -0.68 -0.13
CA LEU A 499 6.74 -0.86 1.31
C LEU A 499 5.50 -1.47 1.97
N VAL A 500 5.68 -2.50 2.79
CA VAL A 500 4.60 -3.29 3.42
C VAL A 500 4.94 -3.60 4.88
N PHE A 501 3.95 -3.97 5.68
CA PHE A 501 4.20 -4.49 7.02
C PHE A 501 4.54 -5.99 6.98
N ASP A 502 5.26 -6.44 8.01
CA ASP A 502 5.52 -7.85 8.29
C ASP A 502 4.20 -8.64 8.43
N ASN A 503 4.11 -9.85 7.88
CA ASN A 503 2.88 -10.65 7.88
C ASN A 503 2.88 -11.83 8.89
N LYS A 504 3.64 -11.70 9.99
CA LYS A 504 3.73 -12.68 11.10
C LYS A 504 2.36 -13.16 11.57
N SER A 505 2.07 -14.44 11.33
CA SER A 505 0.83 -15.10 11.70
C SER A 505 1.10 -16.58 11.99
N THR A 506 0.34 -17.19 12.90
CA THR A 506 0.45 -18.62 13.26
C THR A 506 0.31 -19.55 12.07
N ASP A 507 -0.48 -19.14 11.08
CA ASP A 507 -0.95 -19.99 9.99
C ASP A 507 -0.11 -19.84 8.70
N LYS A 508 1.00 -19.08 8.76
CA LYS A 508 1.89 -18.75 7.62
C LYS A 508 1.12 -18.32 6.35
N LYS A 509 0.14 -17.43 6.53
CA LYS A 509 -0.86 -17.08 5.51
C LYS A 509 -0.22 -16.68 4.17
N PRO A 510 -0.62 -17.28 3.03
CA PRO A 510 -0.30 -16.78 1.70
C PRO A 510 -0.81 -15.35 1.49
N VAL A 511 -0.13 -14.60 0.64
CA VAL A 511 -0.49 -13.23 0.24
C VAL A 511 -0.90 -13.22 -1.22
N PHE A 512 -2.02 -12.60 -1.54
CA PHE A 512 -2.42 -12.38 -2.93
C PHE A 512 -2.00 -10.97 -3.38
N VAL A 513 -1.33 -10.89 -4.53
CA VAL A 513 -0.84 -9.64 -5.14
C VAL A 513 -1.47 -9.48 -6.51
N THR A 514 -2.12 -8.35 -6.77
CA THR A 514 -2.75 -8.05 -8.05
C THR A 514 -1.94 -7.03 -8.82
N ILE A 515 -1.70 -7.27 -10.11
CA ILE A 515 -1.19 -6.26 -11.04
C ILE A 515 -2.39 -5.60 -11.74
N GLU A 516 -2.43 -4.26 -11.75
CA GLU A 516 -3.31 -3.47 -12.62
C GLU A 516 -2.59 -3.19 -13.94
N LEU A 517 -3.14 -3.71 -15.03
CA LEU A 517 -2.65 -3.50 -16.40
C LEU A 517 -3.66 -2.73 -17.25
N GLU A 518 -3.21 -2.19 -18.37
CA GLU A 518 -4.05 -1.56 -19.39
C GLU A 518 -4.04 -2.37 -20.69
N ASN A 519 -5.21 -2.68 -21.24
CA ASN A 519 -5.33 -3.41 -22.50
C ASN A 519 -5.06 -2.49 -23.70
N ASN A 520 -3.79 -2.37 -24.09
CA ASN A 520 -3.37 -1.67 -25.30
C ASN A 520 -3.13 -2.62 -26.50
N SER A 521 -3.72 -3.82 -26.51
CA SER A 521 -3.50 -4.82 -27.58
C SER A 521 -4.04 -4.41 -28.96
N GLY A 522 -4.97 -3.45 -28.99
CA GLY A 522 -5.74 -3.08 -30.19
C GLY A 522 -7.06 -3.84 -30.34
N MET A 523 -7.40 -4.75 -29.42
CA MET A 523 -8.60 -5.58 -29.48
C MET A 523 -9.23 -5.80 -28.10
N ASP A 524 -10.53 -6.10 -28.10
CA ASP A 524 -11.22 -6.64 -26.92
C ASP A 524 -10.84 -8.12 -26.73
N PHE A 525 -10.77 -8.60 -25.48
CA PHE A 525 -10.50 -10.01 -25.17
C PHE A 525 -11.34 -10.51 -23.99
N TYR A 526 -11.43 -11.83 -23.82
CA TYR A 526 -12.24 -12.50 -22.80
C TYR A 526 -11.42 -12.91 -21.57
N GLY A 527 -11.67 -12.26 -20.43
CA GLY A 527 -11.09 -12.61 -19.14
C GLY A 527 -11.86 -13.72 -18.42
N ASN A 528 -11.69 -13.82 -17.10
CA ASN A 528 -12.44 -14.75 -16.25
C ASN A 528 -13.85 -14.25 -15.92
N ASP A 529 -14.02 -12.96 -15.63
CA ASP A 529 -15.28 -12.36 -15.16
C ASP A 529 -16.05 -11.58 -16.23
N GLY A 530 -15.50 -11.38 -17.42
CA GLY A 530 -16.16 -10.66 -18.51
C GLY A 530 -15.29 -10.41 -19.73
N ILE A 531 -15.72 -9.46 -20.57
CA ILE A 531 -14.91 -8.90 -21.67
C ILE A 531 -14.08 -7.76 -21.10
N ILE A 532 -12.80 -7.75 -21.44
CA ILE A 532 -11.87 -6.63 -21.21
C ILE A 532 -11.74 -5.89 -22.54
N LEU A 533 -12.24 -4.65 -22.56
CA LEU A 533 -12.29 -3.82 -23.76
C LEU A 533 -10.92 -3.22 -24.09
N ASN A 534 -10.67 -2.90 -25.36
CA ASN A 534 -9.46 -2.16 -25.74
C ASN A 534 -9.43 -0.78 -25.07
N GLY A 535 -8.29 -0.44 -24.47
CA GLY A 535 -8.06 0.74 -23.62
C GLY A 535 -8.41 0.54 -22.13
N ALA A 536 -9.23 -0.45 -21.78
CA ALA A 536 -9.67 -0.65 -20.40
C ALA A 536 -8.58 -1.22 -19.49
N LYS A 537 -8.71 -0.98 -18.18
CA LYS A 537 -7.90 -1.66 -17.16
C LYS A 537 -8.32 -3.10 -17.00
N PHE A 538 -7.36 -3.95 -16.62
CA PHE A 538 -7.60 -5.33 -16.22
C PHE A 538 -6.64 -5.76 -15.12
N TYR A 539 -7.01 -6.83 -14.42
CA TYR A 539 -6.37 -7.24 -13.18
C TYR A 539 -5.96 -8.71 -13.24
N LEU A 540 -4.68 -8.99 -12.98
CA LEU A 540 -4.16 -10.36 -12.83
C LEU A 540 -3.66 -10.55 -11.41
N VAL A 541 -4.10 -11.62 -10.74
CA VAL A 541 -3.80 -11.89 -9.33
C VAL A 541 -2.82 -13.05 -9.22
N GLY A 542 -1.68 -12.82 -8.58
CA GLY A 542 -0.70 -13.83 -8.18
C GLY A 542 -0.84 -14.24 -6.72
N LYS A 543 -0.40 -15.46 -6.37
CA LYS A 543 -0.39 -15.99 -4.99
C LYS A 543 1.04 -16.23 -4.50
N LEU A 544 1.47 -15.48 -3.48
CA LEU A 544 2.73 -15.68 -2.79
C LEU A 544 2.49 -16.64 -1.60
N ASP A 545 2.85 -17.91 -1.76
CA ASP A 545 2.62 -18.96 -0.76
C ASP A 545 3.93 -19.38 -0.09
N PRO A 546 4.18 -19.02 1.18
CA PRO A 546 5.49 -19.19 1.81
C PRO A 546 5.84 -20.67 2.05
N GLU A 547 4.92 -21.62 1.92
CA GLU A 547 5.18 -23.06 2.07
C GLU A 547 5.15 -23.81 0.72
N ALA A 548 5.04 -23.10 -0.41
CA ALA A 548 5.13 -23.71 -1.74
C ALA A 548 6.51 -24.32 -2.02
N THR A 549 6.53 -25.52 -2.60
CA THR A 549 7.74 -26.30 -2.90
C THR A 549 8.29 -26.08 -4.32
N THR A 550 7.53 -25.40 -5.18
CA THR A 550 7.89 -25.08 -6.57
C THR A 550 7.90 -23.56 -6.73
N GLY A 551 8.81 -23.04 -7.56
CA GLY A 551 8.93 -21.61 -7.84
C GLY A 551 9.35 -20.75 -6.63
N THR A 552 9.65 -21.33 -5.47
CA THR A 552 9.88 -20.57 -4.23
C THR A 552 11.28 -20.86 -3.68
N THR A 553 12.09 -19.81 -3.48
CA THR A 553 13.38 -19.93 -2.79
C THR A 553 13.27 -19.28 -1.41
N LYS A 554 13.41 -20.10 -0.35
CA LYS A 554 13.13 -19.74 1.05
C LYS A 554 14.43 -19.71 1.88
N PRO A 555 14.92 -18.53 2.30
CA PRO A 555 16.13 -18.40 3.11
C PRO A 555 15.96 -18.93 4.54
N THR A 556 17.07 -19.33 5.17
CA THR A 556 17.08 -19.90 6.53
C THR A 556 16.53 -18.92 7.55
N GLY A 557 15.50 -19.32 8.30
CA GLY A 557 14.85 -18.50 9.33
C GLY A 557 13.71 -17.61 8.84
N VAL A 558 13.56 -17.43 7.53
CA VAL A 558 12.42 -16.73 6.92
C VAL A 558 11.27 -17.73 6.76
N ASP A 559 10.17 -17.56 7.50
CA ASP A 559 9.06 -18.53 7.54
C ASP A 559 7.79 -18.11 6.79
N ARG A 560 7.68 -16.83 6.43
CA ARG A 560 6.48 -16.13 5.95
C ARG A 560 6.76 -15.21 4.77
N VAL A 561 5.71 -14.67 4.14
CA VAL A 561 5.84 -13.86 2.90
C VAL A 561 6.63 -12.59 3.13
N PHE A 562 6.29 -11.79 4.15
CA PHE A 562 6.90 -10.50 4.44
C PHE A 562 7.54 -10.52 5.84
N VAL A 563 8.85 -10.24 5.89
CA VAL A 563 9.63 -10.13 7.11
C VAL A 563 10.25 -8.74 7.18
N GLN A 564 10.15 -8.09 8.34
CA GLN A 564 10.83 -6.83 8.64
C GLN A 564 12.30 -6.85 8.18
N ASP A 565 12.80 -5.75 7.60
CA ASP A 565 14.19 -5.59 7.12
C ASP A 565 14.58 -6.45 5.89
N HIS A 566 13.69 -7.31 5.39
CA HIS A 566 13.94 -8.19 4.24
C HIS A 566 13.26 -7.71 2.96
N ILE A 567 13.80 -8.14 1.81
CA ILE A 567 13.07 -8.10 0.53
C ILE A 567 12.43 -9.43 0.20
N THR A 568 11.12 -9.34 -0.04
CA THR A 568 10.32 -10.36 -0.70
C THR A 568 10.23 -10.01 -2.17
N LYS A 569 10.36 -11.00 -3.05
CA LYS A 569 10.49 -10.78 -4.49
C LYS A 569 9.32 -11.49 -5.16
N ALA A 570 8.68 -10.89 -6.15
CA ALA A 570 7.55 -11.47 -6.88
C ALA A 570 7.69 -11.17 -8.38
N ASN A 571 8.20 -12.13 -9.12
CA ASN A 571 8.58 -11.93 -10.51
C ASN A 571 7.53 -12.54 -11.42
N PHE A 572 6.64 -11.71 -11.95
CA PHE A 572 5.40 -12.12 -12.59
C PHE A 572 5.58 -12.41 -14.09
N ASN A 573 4.99 -13.50 -14.55
CA ASN A 573 5.12 -14.06 -15.89
C ASN A 573 3.72 -14.36 -16.45
N ILE A 574 3.15 -13.45 -17.23
CA ILE A 574 1.82 -13.61 -17.82
C ILE A 574 1.90 -14.67 -18.93
N THR A 575 1.39 -15.86 -18.63
CA THR A 575 1.35 -17.02 -19.55
C THR A 575 0.11 -17.00 -20.44
N ASN A 576 -0.96 -16.36 -19.99
CA ASN A 576 -2.25 -16.29 -20.66
C ASN A 576 -3.07 -15.10 -20.12
N LEU A 577 -4.24 -14.83 -20.71
CA LEU A 577 -5.17 -13.80 -20.26
C LEU A 577 -6.49 -14.36 -19.70
N LYS A 578 -6.60 -15.69 -19.55
CA LYS A 578 -7.79 -16.38 -19.00
C LYS A 578 -8.02 -16.08 -17.52
N GLY A 579 -6.95 -15.75 -16.79
CA GLY A 579 -7.00 -15.31 -15.40
C GLY A 579 -7.31 -13.82 -15.21
N ALA A 580 -7.47 -13.03 -16.28
CA ALA A 580 -7.67 -11.59 -16.18
C ALA A 580 -9.09 -11.23 -15.70
N TYR A 581 -9.21 -10.24 -14.82
CA TYR A 581 -10.47 -9.72 -14.32
C TYR A 581 -10.70 -8.27 -14.77
N ASN A 582 -11.96 -7.88 -14.96
CA ASN A 582 -12.39 -6.49 -15.16
C ASN A 582 -12.57 -5.76 -13.81
N CYS A 583 -13.03 -6.48 -12.77
CA CYS A 583 -13.12 -5.98 -11.39
C CYS A 583 -12.18 -6.74 -10.44
N ILE A 584 -11.58 -6.05 -9.47
CA ILE A 584 -10.59 -6.64 -8.55
C ILE A 584 -11.30 -7.60 -7.57
N PRO A 585 -10.86 -8.88 -7.49
CA PRO A 585 -11.45 -9.84 -6.56
C PRO A 585 -10.97 -9.61 -5.12
N ASP A 586 -11.68 -10.19 -4.14
CA ASP A 586 -11.26 -10.16 -2.73
C ASP A 586 -9.97 -10.97 -2.50
N LEU A 587 -8.88 -10.24 -2.24
CA LEU A 587 -7.52 -10.75 -2.07
C LEU A 587 -7.30 -11.53 -0.75
N ARG A 588 -8.35 -11.81 0.00
CA ARG A 588 -8.33 -12.69 1.19
C ARG A 588 -8.75 -14.14 0.87
N THR A 589 -9.21 -14.41 -0.35
CA THR A 589 -9.98 -15.62 -0.67
C THR A 589 -9.20 -16.67 -1.47
N SER A 590 -9.45 -17.95 -1.20
CA SER A 590 -8.79 -19.09 -1.85
C SER A 590 -9.35 -19.45 -3.24
N GLY A 591 -10.36 -18.74 -3.74
CA GLY A 591 -11.02 -19.00 -5.03
C GLY A 591 -10.27 -18.51 -6.27
N ILE A 592 -8.95 -18.31 -6.17
CA ILE A 592 -8.10 -17.65 -7.17
C ILE A 592 -7.00 -18.62 -7.61
N ASN A 593 -6.91 -18.94 -8.90
CA ASN A 593 -6.03 -19.96 -9.47
C ASN A 593 -4.90 -19.33 -10.32
N VAL A 594 -3.62 -19.60 -10.00
CA VAL A 594 -2.40 -19.09 -10.68
C VAL A 594 -1.12 -19.91 -10.35
N GLY A 595 -0.05 -19.80 -11.16
CA GLY A 595 1.24 -20.54 -11.09
C GLY A 595 2.48 -19.68 -10.72
N LEU A 596 3.75 -20.13 -10.96
CA LEU A 596 4.97 -19.57 -10.32
C LEU A 596 6.41 -19.67 -11.01
N ALA A 597 7.02 -18.58 -11.61
CA ALA A 597 8.44 -18.41 -12.13
C ALA A 597 8.93 -16.88 -12.37
N VAL A 598 10.13 -16.20 -12.14
CA VAL A 598 11.55 -16.36 -11.54
C VAL A 598 12.35 -15.00 -11.22
N ASP A 599 13.13 -14.85 -10.10
CA ASP A 599 14.32 -13.98 -9.64
C ASP A 599 14.40 -12.39 -9.64
N LEU A 600 15.11 -11.54 -8.80
CA LEU A 600 15.96 -11.43 -7.53
C LEU A 600 16.29 -9.88 -7.20
N SER A 601 16.73 -9.20 -6.07
CA SER A 601 17.00 -9.37 -4.58
C SER A 601 17.53 -8.09 -3.77
N TRP A 602 17.21 -7.86 -2.46
CA TRP A 602 18.08 -7.21 -1.39
C TRP A 602 18.54 -8.31 -0.35
N GLN A 603 18.66 -8.01 0.97
CA GLN A 603 18.66 -9.02 2.06
C GLN A 603 17.55 -10.04 1.78
N ASP A 604 17.93 -11.31 1.75
CA ASP A 604 17.11 -12.36 1.18
C ASP A 604 15.93 -12.72 2.12
N GLY A 605 14.77 -12.15 1.82
CA GLY A 605 13.48 -12.77 2.09
C GLY A 605 13.11 -13.76 0.99
N ILE A 606 11.88 -14.27 1.02
CA ILE A 606 11.44 -15.30 0.07
C ILE A 606 11.43 -14.74 -1.36
N THR A 607 12.03 -15.50 -2.28
CA THR A 607 11.98 -15.21 -3.72
C THR A 607 10.82 -15.98 -4.32
N PHE A 608 9.75 -15.25 -4.61
CA PHE A 608 8.60 -15.68 -5.40
C PHE A 608 8.67 -15.12 -6.81
N ASN A 609 7.95 -15.83 -7.64
CA ASN A 609 8.21 -16.06 -9.04
C ASN A 609 6.83 -16.52 -9.49
N VAL A 610 6.11 -15.87 -10.41
CA VAL A 610 4.62 -15.90 -10.42
C VAL A 610 4.03 -16.01 -11.83
N ASP A 611 3.59 -17.20 -12.26
CA ASP A 611 2.88 -17.38 -13.53
C ASP A 611 1.41 -16.93 -13.42
N LEU A 612 1.02 -15.96 -14.25
CA LEU A 612 -0.34 -15.40 -14.36
C LEU A 612 -1.08 -15.98 -15.57
#